data_AF-A0A1T3P5S7-F1
#
_entry.id   AF-A0A1T3P5S7-F1
#
_cell.length_a   1.000
_cell.length_b   1.000
_cell.length_c   1.000
_cell.angle_alpha   90.00
_cell.angle_beta   90.00
_cell.angle_gamma   90.00
#
_symmetry.space_group_name_H-M   'P 1'
#
loop_
_entity.id
_entity.type
_entity.pdbx_description
1 polymer ?
#
loop_
_entity_poly.entity_id
_entity_poly.type
_entity_poly.pdbx_seq_one_letter_code
_entity_poly.pdbx_strand_id
1 'polypeptide(L)' 'MGRRRTWRERVAAEDAEQDRLRRLAEASALRRALAIAEGLRTEFGGNQAAMGRELGTTGTAVAKAVRRAEEARRAAADS' A
#
# COMPACT_ATOMS: atom_id res chain seq x y z
N MET A 1 36.26 -9.63 23.08
CA MET A 1 35.08 -10.51 23.11
C MET A 1 33.82 -9.65 22.91
N GLY A 2 33.09 -9.81 21.81
CA GLY A 2 31.82 -9.10 21.62
C GLY A 2 30.75 -9.66 22.55
N ARG A 3 30.09 -8.82 23.34
CA ARG A 3 28.93 -9.24 24.15
C ARG A 3 27.86 -9.80 23.20
N ARG A 4 27.45 -11.05 23.44
CA ARG A 4 26.31 -11.63 22.72
C ARG A 4 25.06 -10.85 23.08
N ARG A 5 24.25 -10.47 22.08
CA ARG A 5 22.96 -9.81 22.31
C ARG A 5 22.09 -10.68 23.22
N THR A 6 21.44 -10.07 24.20
CA THR A 6 20.43 -10.72 25.03
C THR A 6 19.23 -11.14 24.17
N TRP A 7 18.39 -12.05 24.68
CA TRP A 7 17.19 -12.44 23.94
C TRP A 7 16.22 -11.25 23.74
N ARG A 8 16.14 -10.32 24.70
CA ARG A 8 15.32 -9.10 24.60
C ARG A 8 15.77 -8.18 23.47
N GLU A 9 17.08 -7.96 23.35
CA GLU A 9 17.65 -7.16 22.26
C GLU A 9 17.41 -7.78 20.88
N ARG A 10 17.37 -9.12 20.79
CA ARG A 10 17.03 -9.80 19.53
C ARG A 10 15.56 -9.62 19.17
N VAL A 11 14.65 -9.74 20.13
CA VAL A 11 13.21 -9.50 19.91
C VAL A 11 12.95 -8.05 19.51
N ALA A 12 13.51 -7.08 20.24
CA ALA A 12 13.34 -5.66 19.92
C ALA A 12 13.87 -5.29 18.52
N ALA A 13 14.96 -5.95 18.08
CA ALA A 13 15.48 -5.77 16.72
C ALA A 13 14.53 -6.35 15.65
N GLU A 14 13.91 -7.50 15.92
CA GLU A 14 12.91 -8.10 15.03
C GLU A 14 11.66 -7.22 14.95
N ASP A 15 11.14 -6.75 16.08
CA ASP A 15 9.98 -5.84 16.11
C ASP A 15 10.25 -4.57 15.29
N ALA A 16 11.45 -3.99 15.42
CA ALA A 16 11.85 -2.83 14.64
C ALA A 16 11.92 -3.12 13.13
N GLU A 17 12.38 -4.31 12.75
CA GLU A 17 12.41 -4.73 11.34
C GLU A 17 10.99 -4.99 10.81
N GLN A 18 10.13 -5.64 11.57
CA GLN A 18 8.71 -5.83 11.22
C GLN A 18 8.01 -4.49 11.01
N ASP A 19 8.25 -3.52 11.88
CA ASP A 19 7.73 -2.16 11.75
C ASP A 19 8.25 -1.46 10.48
N ARG A 20 9.53 -1.63 10.16
CA ARG A 20 10.13 -1.10 8.93
C ARG A 20 9.49 -1.74 7.70
N LEU A 21 9.37 -3.06 7.67
CA LEU A 21 8.75 -3.80 6.57
C LEU A 21 7.29 -3.40 6.38
N ARG A 22 6.55 -3.22 7.49
CA ARG A 22 5.17 -2.73 7.46
C ARG A 22 5.07 -1.35 6.82
N ARG A 23 5.91 -0.40 7.22
CA ARG A 23 5.95 0.95 6.60
C ARG A 23 6.25 0.88 5.10
N LEU A 24 7.21 0.03 4.69
CA LEU A 24 7.54 -0.16 3.29
C LEU A 24 6.37 -0.78 2.50
N ALA A 25 5.67 -1.76 3.08
CA ALA A 25 4.49 -2.37 2.50
C ALA A 25 3.34 -1.38 2.35
N GLU A 26 3.09 -0.55 3.36
CA GLU A 26 2.05 0.50 3.33
C GLU A 26 2.34 1.55 2.23
N ALA A 27 3.60 1.99 2.11
CA ALA A 27 4.03 2.90 1.06
C ALA A 27 3.91 2.27 -0.34
N SER A 28 4.26 0.98 -0.47
CA SER A 28 4.09 0.22 -1.72
C SER A 28 2.61 0.10 -2.11
N ALA A 29 1.74 -0.22 -1.15
CA ALA A 29 0.31 -0.31 -1.36
C ALA A 29 -0.30 1.02 -1.80
N LEU A 30 0.18 2.15 -1.26
CA LEU A 30 -0.25 3.48 -1.71
C LEU A 30 0.17 3.76 -3.17
N ARG A 31 1.43 3.48 -3.54
CA ARG A 31 1.89 3.65 -4.93
C ARG A 31 1.06 2.81 -5.90
N ARG A 32 0.75 1.56 -5.52
CA ARG A 32 -0.12 0.68 -6.31
C ARG A 32 -1.54 1.25 -6.43
N ALA A 33 -2.11 1.76 -5.34
CA ALA A 33 -3.43 2.39 -5.35
C ALA A 33 -3.49 3.60 -6.28
N LEU A 34 -2.45 4.45 -6.27
CA LEU A 34 -2.33 5.60 -7.18
C LEU A 34 -2.26 5.17 -8.65
N ALA A 35 -1.46 4.14 -8.96
CA ALA A 35 -1.37 3.59 -10.31
C ALA A 35 -2.71 2.99 -10.78
N ILE A 36 -3.41 2.27 -9.91
CA ILE A 36 -4.75 1.73 -10.20
C ILE A 36 -5.75 2.87 -10.48
N ALA A 37 -5.75 3.92 -9.66
CA ALA A 37 -6.62 5.07 -9.85
C ALA A 37 -6.33 5.80 -11.18
N GLU A 38 -5.06 5.87 -11.56
CA GLU A 38 -4.65 6.45 -12.83
C GLU A 38 -5.12 5.62 -14.01
N GLY A 39 -4.75 4.33 -14.06
CA GLY A 39 -5.16 3.44 -15.15
C GLY A 39 -6.68 3.37 -15.28
N LEU A 40 -7.42 3.35 -14.15
CA LEU A 40 -8.88 3.34 -14.18
C LEU A 40 -9.42 4.55 -14.96
N ARG A 41 -8.81 5.72 -14.79
CA ARG A 41 -9.20 6.97 -15.44
C ARG A 41 -8.76 7.02 -16.90
N THR A 42 -7.53 6.62 -17.21
CA THR A 42 -6.91 6.82 -18.53
C THR A 42 -7.18 5.68 -19.51
N GLU A 43 -7.26 4.45 -19.03
CA GLU A 43 -7.28 3.24 -19.87
C GLU A 43 -8.64 2.54 -19.83
N PHE A 44 -9.36 2.60 -18.71
CA PHE A 44 -10.65 1.89 -18.54
C PHE A 44 -11.88 2.80 -18.55
N GLY A 45 -11.70 4.11 -18.75
CA GLY A 45 -12.80 5.08 -18.79
C GLY A 45 -13.69 5.07 -17.53
N GLY A 46 -13.11 4.79 -16.36
CA GLY A 46 -13.83 4.67 -15.09
C GLY A 46 -14.45 3.30 -14.82
N ASN A 47 -14.30 2.31 -15.71
CA ASN A 47 -14.93 1.00 -15.54
C ASN A 47 -14.15 0.09 -14.57
N GLN A 48 -14.55 0.14 -13.30
CA GLN A 48 -13.93 -0.64 -12.22
C GLN A 48 -14.07 -2.16 -12.44
N ALA A 49 -15.18 -2.62 -13.02
CA ALA A 49 -15.41 -4.04 -13.25
C ALA A 49 -14.49 -4.58 -14.36
N ALA A 50 -14.26 -3.79 -15.42
CA ALA A 50 -13.33 -4.15 -16.49
C ALA A 50 -11.89 -4.24 -15.97
N MET A 51 -11.42 -3.22 -15.24
CA MET A 51 -10.09 -3.24 -14.62
C MET A 51 -9.94 -4.37 -13.60
N GLY A 52 -10.99 -4.63 -12.82
CA GLY A 52 -11.00 -5.75 -11.87
C GLY A 52 -10.71 -7.09 -12.55
N ARG A 53 -11.39 -7.36 -13.68
CA ARG A 53 -11.16 -8.59 -14.46
C ARG A 53 -9.74 -8.67 -14.99
N GLU A 54 -9.19 -7.58 -15.52
CA GLU A 54 -7.81 -7.56 -16.04
C GLU A 54 -6.77 -7.81 -14.94
N LEU A 55 -6.97 -7.24 -13.76
CA LEU A 55 -6.09 -7.42 -12.61
C LEU A 55 -6.31 -8.76 -11.86
N GLY A 56 -7.21 -9.62 -12.34
CA GLY A 56 -7.57 -10.87 -11.64
C GLY A 56 -8.21 -10.66 -10.27
N THR A 57 -8.96 -9.58 -10.10
CA THR A 57 -9.63 -9.20 -8.84
C THR A 57 -11.07 -8.72 -9.08
N THR A 58 -11.70 -8.13 -8.07
CA THR A 58 -13.07 -7.61 -8.16
C THR A 58 -13.08 -6.10 -8.40
N GLY A 59 -14.14 -5.59 -9.04
CA GLY A 59 -14.34 -4.14 -9.17
C GLY A 59 -14.42 -3.44 -7.79
N THR A 60 -14.92 -4.13 -6.77
CA THR A 60 -14.90 -3.65 -5.38
C THR A 60 -13.49 -3.47 -4.83
N ALA A 61 -12.56 -4.38 -5.15
CA ALA A 61 -11.16 -4.23 -4.76
C ALA A 61 -10.49 -3.03 -5.45
N VAL A 62 -10.83 -2.80 -6.73
CA VAL A 62 -10.42 -1.60 -7.48
C VAL A 62 -10.98 -0.34 -6.82
N ALA A 63 -12.28 -0.30 -6.53
CA ALA A 63 -12.93 0.83 -5.86
C ALA A 63 -12.26 1.17 -4.51
N LYS A 64 -11.94 0.15 -3.72
CA LYS A 64 -11.22 0.32 -2.44
C LYS A 64 -9.83 0.92 -2.65
N ALA A 65 -9.10 0.48 -3.67
CA ALA A 65 -7.78 1.04 -4.00
C ALA A 65 -7.89 2.50 -4.44
N VAL A 66 -8.86 2.83 -5.30
CA VAL A 66 -9.13 4.21 -5.75
C VAL A 66 -9.45 5.11 -4.58
N ARG A 67 -10.34 4.68 -3.67
CA ARG A 67 -10.68 5.46 -2.48
C ARG A 67 -9.45 5.75 -1.60
N ARG A 68 -8.58 4.76 -1.39
CA ARG A 68 -7.32 4.95 -0.65
C ARG A 68 -6.41 5.98 -1.33
N ALA A 69 -6.35 5.98 -2.66
CA ALA A 69 -5.57 6.95 -3.42
C ALA A 69 -6.14 8.37 -3.27
N GLU A 70 -7.46 8.53 -3.29
CA GLU A 70 -8.14 9.81 -3.06
C GLU A 70 -7.93 10.34 -1.64
N GLU A 71 -8.08 9.48 -0.62
CA GLU A 71 -7.82 9.83 0.78
C GLU A 71 -6.38 10.35 0.96
N ALA A 72 -5.41 9.68 0.35
CA ALA A 72 -4.00 10.11 0.40
C ALA A 72 -3.75 11.43 -0.33
N ARG A 73 -4.41 11.67 -1.47
CA ARG A 73 -4.34 12.96 -2.18
C ARG A 73 -4.92 14.10 -1.36
N ARG A 74 -6.03 13.87 -0.66
CA ARG A 74 -6.65 14.86 0.24
C ARG A 74 -5.73 15.19 1.42
N ALA A 75 -5.21 14.16 2.09
CA ALA A 75 -4.28 14.36 3.20
C ALA A 75 -3.03 15.17 2.79
N ALA A 76 -2.53 14.97 1.57
CA ALA A 76 -1.42 15.74 1.03
C ALA A 76 -1.77 17.18 0.63
N ALA A 77 -3.04 17.48 0.34
CA ALA A 77 -3.50 18.83 0.03
C ALA A 77 -3.77 19.68 1.28
N ASP A 78 -4.06 19.01 2.41
CA ASP A 78 -4.32 19.64 3.72
C ASP A 78 -3.03 19.84 4.55
N SER A 79 -1.87 19.42 4.03
CA SER A 79 -0.54 19.51 4.68
C SER A 79 0.32 20.61 4.06
#